data_AF-A0AAW0XN95-F1
#
_entry.id   AF-A0AAW0XN95-F1
#
_cell.length_a   1.000
_cell.length_b   1.000
_cell.length_c   1.000
_cell.angle_alpha   90.00
_cell.angle_beta   90.00
_cell.angle_gamma   90.00
#
_symmetry.space_group_name_H-M   'P 1'
#
loop_
_entity.id
_entity.type
_entity.pdbx_description
1 polymer ?
#
loop_
_entity_poly.entity_id
_entity_poly.type
_entity_poly.pdbx_seq_one_letter_code
_entity_poly.pdbx_strand_id
1 'polypeptide(L)'
;METDGGGWTVFLKRENQSQLENFNQSLQERFNRSWTEYKDGFGSPSQEYWLGNEMLHKMTVSREYAVRLDLEYKNGAIHYYTRSSFKVNSEATSYTMTYSGTSAGSVSANCMTTYNSRPFTTYDRDNDAATGNCADSRGGGWWYYNCRYNNPTSVYKAGLNYTCYSNVVVEVVKLQMKIRPVLCDATTKKVFLNTPQCGSCGSSD
;
A
#
# COMPACT_ATOMS: atom_id res chain seq x y z
N MET A 1 -1.82 13.27 -14.55
CA MET A 1 -0.47 13.66 -14.09
C MET A 1 0.28 12.38 -13.77
N GLU A 2 1.42 12.14 -14.41
CA GLU A 2 2.18 10.91 -14.20
C GLU A 2 3.12 11.07 -13.00
N THR A 3 2.93 10.26 -11.94
CA THR A 3 3.88 10.24 -10.82
C THR A 3 5.21 9.66 -11.30
N ASP A 4 6.31 10.39 -11.15
CA ASP A 4 7.68 9.95 -11.48
C ASP A 4 7.83 9.25 -12.84
N GLY A 5 7.23 9.82 -13.90
CA GLY A 5 7.31 9.25 -15.26
C GLY A 5 6.40 8.03 -15.51
N GLY A 6 5.43 7.77 -14.64
CA GLY A 6 4.38 6.79 -14.89
C GLY A 6 4.79 5.33 -14.63
N GLY A 7 4.01 4.39 -15.18
CA GLY A 7 4.20 2.95 -15.02
C GLY A 7 3.79 2.38 -13.65
N TRP A 8 3.09 3.17 -12.83
CA TRP A 8 2.64 2.75 -11.52
C TRP A 8 1.29 2.03 -11.59
N THR A 9 1.24 0.83 -11.03
CA THR A 9 -0.03 0.13 -10.74
C THR A 9 -0.45 0.44 -9.32
N VAL A 10 -1.54 1.18 -9.16
CA VAL A 10 -2.13 1.45 -7.84
C VAL A 10 -2.80 0.17 -7.33
N PHE A 11 -2.61 -0.15 -6.04
CA PHE A 11 -3.23 -1.31 -5.41
C PHE A 11 -4.06 -1.01 -4.17
N LEU A 12 -3.83 0.16 -3.58
CA LEU A 12 -4.68 0.72 -2.53
C LEU A 12 -4.94 2.16 -2.90
N LYS A 13 -6.22 2.56 -2.94
CA LYS A 13 -6.62 3.95 -3.07
C LYS A 13 -7.64 4.28 -2.01
N ARG A 14 -7.33 5.31 -1.21
CA ARG A 14 -8.23 5.94 -0.25
C ARG A 14 -8.34 7.43 -0.55
N GLU A 15 -9.53 7.99 -0.46
CA GLU A 15 -9.75 9.41 -0.75
C GLU A 15 -10.97 9.92 0.00
N ASN A 16 -10.84 11.12 0.58
CA ASN A 16 -11.95 11.77 1.26
C ASN A 16 -12.91 12.28 0.21
N GLN A 17 -14.04 11.61 0.08
CA GLN A 17 -15.06 12.01 -0.86
C GLN A 17 -16.04 13.04 -0.29
N SER A 18 -15.89 13.45 0.98
CA SER A 18 -16.82 14.38 1.65
C SER A 18 -16.91 15.77 1.02
N GLN A 19 -15.98 16.11 0.12
CA GLN A 19 -15.94 17.37 -0.62
C GLN A 19 -16.63 17.27 -1.99
N LEU A 20 -17.08 16.09 -2.42
CA LEU A 20 -17.83 15.94 -3.67
C LEU A 20 -19.26 16.49 -3.49
N GLU A 21 -19.74 17.25 -4.48
CA GLU A 21 -21.05 17.93 -4.45
C GLU A 21 -22.24 16.99 -4.20
N ASN A 22 -22.08 15.69 -4.48
CA ASN A 22 -23.07 14.64 -4.26
C ASN A 22 -22.60 13.55 -3.28
N PHE A 23 -21.73 13.89 -2.34
CA PHE A 23 -21.24 12.93 -1.35
C PHE A 23 -22.41 12.33 -0.56
N ASN A 24 -22.54 11.02 -0.64
CA ASN A 24 -23.26 10.25 0.36
C ASN A 24 -22.31 9.17 0.90
N GLN A 25 -22.55 8.71 2.12
CA GLN A 25 -21.65 7.79 2.81
C GLN A 25 -21.53 6.42 2.11
N SER A 26 -22.39 6.09 1.13
CA SER A 26 -22.29 4.87 0.33
C SER A 26 -21.18 4.92 -0.74
N LEU A 27 -20.67 6.12 -1.06
CA LEU A 27 -19.53 6.31 -1.97
C LEU A 27 -18.17 5.99 -1.32
N GLN A 28 -18.15 5.80 0.00
CA GLN A 28 -16.96 5.38 0.73
C GLN A 28 -16.86 3.85 0.73
N GLU A 29 -15.74 3.29 0.26
CA GLU A 29 -15.56 1.85 0.23
C GLU A 29 -15.38 1.30 1.65
N ARG A 30 -16.01 0.17 1.93
CA ARG A 30 -15.90 -0.52 3.22
C ARG A 30 -14.69 -1.43 3.15
N PHE A 31 -13.62 -1.06 3.83
CA PHE A 31 -12.40 -1.88 3.92
C PHE A 31 -12.49 -2.97 5.00
N ASN A 32 -13.51 -2.97 5.88
CA ASN A 32 -13.71 -4.08 6.80
C ASN A 32 -14.28 -5.30 6.05
N ARG A 33 -13.37 -6.08 5.46
CA ARG A 33 -13.65 -7.18 4.52
C ARG A 33 -12.96 -8.46 4.96
N SER A 34 -13.54 -9.58 4.53
CA SER A 34 -13.04 -10.93 4.80
C SER A 34 -11.68 -11.21 4.16
N TRP A 35 -11.03 -12.29 4.58
CA TRP A 35 -9.81 -12.79 3.96
C TRP A 35 -9.97 -13.01 2.45
N THR A 36 -11.07 -13.66 2.05
CA THR A 36 -11.37 -13.98 0.65
C THR A 36 -11.55 -12.71 -0.19
N GLU A 37 -12.27 -11.71 0.33
CA GLU A 37 -12.43 -10.43 -0.36
C GLU A 37 -11.11 -9.68 -0.51
N TYR A 38 -10.25 -9.69 0.52
CA TYR A 38 -8.90 -9.09 0.42
C TYR A 38 -7.98 -9.87 -0.53
N LYS A 39 -8.16 -11.18 -0.63
CA LYS A 39 -7.46 -12.03 -1.60
C LYS A 39 -7.84 -11.65 -3.03
N ASP A 40 -9.14 -11.54 -3.30
CA ASP A 40 -9.67 -11.32 -4.65
C ASP A 40 -9.64 -9.85 -5.09
N GLY A 41 -9.70 -8.92 -4.13
CA GLY A 41 -9.82 -7.48 -4.37
C GLY A 41 -11.27 -6.99 -4.32
N PHE A 42 -11.44 -5.69 -4.10
CA PHE A 42 -12.75 -5.06 -3.98
C PHE A 42 -12.67 -3.55 -4.26
N GLY A 43 -13.84 -2.94 -4.46
CA GLY A 43 -13.98 -1.52 -4.79
C GLY A 43 -13.77 -1.21 -6.26
N SER A 44 -13.57 0.06 -6.57
CA SER A 44 -13.42 0.54 -7.94
C SER A 44 -12.16 1.40 -8.12
N PRO A 45 -11.34 1.16 -9.17
CA PRO A 45 -10.21 2.02 -9.52
C PRO A 45 -10.56 3.50 -9.72
N SER A 46 -11.79 3.79 -10.16
CA SER A 46 -12.28 5.17 -10.29
C SER A 46 -12.55 5.83 -8.92
N GLN A 47 -12.78 5.04 -7.87
CA GLN A 47 -13.08 5.48 -6.51
C GLN A 47 -11.99 4.97 -5.55
N GLU A 48 -12.37 4.35 -4.43
CA GLU A 48 -11.48 3.61 -3.54
C GLU A 48 -11.49 2.13 -3.90
N TYR A 49 -10.35 1.46 -3.72
CA TYR A 49 -10.25 0.03 -3.99
C TYR A 49 -9.02 -0.62 -3.36
N TRP A 50 -9.08 -1.96 -3.32
CA TRP A 50 -8.00 -2.87 -3.07
C TRP A 50 -7.83 -3.80 -4.28
N LEU A 51 -6.62 -3.90 -4.83
CA LEU A 51 -6.36 -4.72 -6.03
C LEU A 51 -6.52 -6.23 -5.80
N GLY A 52 -6.31 -6.69 -4.56
CA GLY A 52 -6.30 -8.11 -4.22
C GLY A 52 -4.90 -8.64 -3.91
N ASN A 53 -4.79 -9.37 -2.80
CA ASN A 53 -3.52 -9.91 -2.33
C ASN A 53 -2.94 -10.96 -3.29
N GLU A 54 -3.79 -11.76 -3.93
CA GLU A 54 -3.33 -12.79 -4.87
C GLU A 54 -2.74 -12.17 -6.15
N MET A 55 -3.35 -11.08 -6.64
CA MET A 55 -2.80 -10.32 -7.76
C MET A 55 -1.46 -9.69 -7.39
N LEU A 56 -1.37 -9.06 -6.21
CA LEU A 56 -0.12 -8.50 -5.71
C LEU A 56 0.98 -9.56 -5.57
N HIS A 57 0.64 -10.74 -5.05
CA HIS A 57 1.58 -11.86 -4.97
C HIS A 57 2.11 -12.23 -6.36
N LYS A 58 1.22 -12.55 -7.31
CA LYS A 58 1.57 -12.93 -8.69
C LYS A 58 2.45 -11.89 -9.37
N MET A 59 2.13 -10.61 -9.22
CA MET A 59 2.93 -9.52 -9.79
C MET A 59 4.33 -9.49 -9.18
N THR A 60 4.43 -9.47 -7.85
CA THR A 60 5.70 -9.22 -7.14
C THR A 60 6.65 -10.42 -7.09
N VAL A 61 6.20 -11.63 -7.41
CA VAL A 61 7.08 -12.79 -7.62
C VAL A 61 7.60 -12.90 -9.05
N SER A 62 6.90 -12.33 -10.03
CA SER A 62 7.26 -12.45 -11.45
C SER A 62 8.52 -11.67 -11.83
N ARG A 63 8.84 -10.61 -11.09
CA ARG A 63 10.01 -9.74 -11.26
C ARG A 63 10.15 -8.82 -10.04
N GLU A 64 11.24 -8.07 -9.96
CA GLU A 64 11.39 -7.07 -8.90
C GLU A 64 10.45 -5.88 -9.07
N TYR A 65 9.81 -5.47 -7.98
CA TYR A 65 8.97 -4.27 -7.91
C TYR A 65 9.48 -3.33 -6.83
N ALA A 66 9.29 -2.03 -7.06
CA ALA A 66 9.31 -1.01 -6.04
C ALA A 66 7.88 -0.70 -5.61
N VAL A 67 7.68 -0.35 -4.34
CA VAL A 67 6.43 0.22 -3.83
C VAL A 67 6.61 1.71 -3.58
N ARG A 68 5.52 2.45 -3.70
CA ARG A 68 5.39 3.83 -3.30
C ARG A 68 4.09 4.04 -2.53
N LEU A 69 4.18 4.73 -1.40
CA LEU A 69 3.05 5.25 -0.64
C LEU A 69 3.02 6.77 -0.82
N ASP A 70 1.91 7.28 -1.36
CA ASP A 70 1.61 8.71 -1.43
C ASP A 70 0.56 9.08 -0.39
N LEU A 71 0.77 10.20 0.29
CA LEU A 71 -0.13 10.76 1.30
C LEU A 71 -0.37 12.23 0.99
N GLU A 72 -1.63 12.64 1.05
CA GLU A 72 -2.05 14.04 1.10
C GLU A 72 -2.67 14.31 2.47
N TYR A 73 -2.11 15.27 3.20
CA TYR A 73 -2.61 15.68 4.50
C TYR A 73 -3.71 16.73 4.33
N LYS A 74 -4.57 16.86 5.35
CA LYS A 74 -5.65 17.85 5.34
C LYS A 74 -5.19 19.30 5.16
N ASN A 75 -3.97 19.62 5.55
CA ASN A 75 -3.37 20.94 5.33
C ASN A 75 -2.81 21.15 3.91
N GLY A 76 -3.02 20.20 3.00
CA GLY A 76 -2.53 20.22 1.62
C GLY A 76 -1.09 19.74 1.43
N ALA A 77 -0.39 19.36 2.51
CA ALA A 77 0.97 18.83 2.39
C ALA A 77 0.96 17.44 1.73
N ILE A 78 1.82 17.26 0.73
CA ILE A 78 1.98 15.98 0.01
C ILE A 78 3.29 15.34 0.42
N HIS A 79 3.22 14.06 0.81
CA HIS A 79 4.36 13.25 1.19
C HIS A 79 4.38 11.95 0.40
N TYR A 80 5.58 11.40 0.19
CA TYR A 80 5.73 10.07 -0.37
C TYR A 80 6.85 9.28 0.28
N TYR A 81 6.74 7.96 0.17
CA TYR A 81 7.72 6.97 0.64
C TYR A 81 7.90 5.92 -0.42
N THR A 82 9.13 5.51 -0.68
CA THR A 82 9.42 4.42 -1.60
C THR A 82 10.29 3.36 -0.93
N ARG A 83 10.08 2.11 -1.35
CA ARG A 83 10.94 0.96 -1.00
C ARG A 83 11.14 0.11 -2.24
N SER A 84 12.38 -0.30 -2.48
CA SER A 84 12.72 -1.30 -3.50
C SER A 84 12.57 -2.73 -2.97
N SER A 85 12.59 -3.69 -3.89
CA SER A 85 12.47 -5.13 -3.60
C SER A 85 11.21 -5.47 -2.79
N PHE A 86 10.09 -4.86 -3.18
CA PHE A 86 8.78 -5.13 -2.60
C PHE A 86 8.28 -6.51 -3.03
N LYS A 87 7.85 -7.31 -2.05
CA LYS A 87 7.14 -8.57 -2.30
C LYS A 87 5.95 -8.74 -1.38
N VAL A 88 4.91 -9.35 -1.94
CA VAL A 88 3.82 -9.98 -1.21
C VAL A 88 3.97 -11.48 -1.41
N ASN A 89 4.14 -12.23 -0.31
CA ASN A 89 4.33 -13.67 -0.39
C ASN A 89 3.01 -14.40 -0.68
N SER A 90 3.05 -15.72 -0.78
CA SER A 90 1.86 -16.52 -1.11
C SER A 90 0.86 -16.58 0.05
N GLU A 91 -0.36 -17.01 -0.25
CA GLU A 91 -1.40 -17.28 0.75
C GLU A 91 -0.96 -18.25 1.85
N ALA A 92 -0.12 -19.24 1.51
CA ALA A 92 0.44 -20.21 2.46
C ALA A 92 1.32 -19.55 3.53
N THR A 93 1.86 -18.37 3.23
CA THR A 93 2.63 -17.52 4.15
C THR A 93 1.87 -16.25 4.51
N SER A 94 0.53 -16.33 4.47
CA SER A 94 -0.41 -15.28 4.83
C SER A 94 -0.13 -13.93 4.14
N TYR A 95 0.22 -13.96 2.86
CA TYR A 95 0.53 -12.77 2.06
C TYR A 95 1.53 -11.82 2.73
N THR A 96 2.54 -12.36 3.43
CA THR A 96 3.53 -11.57 4.16
C THR A 96 4.19 -10.54 3.26
N MET A 97 4.21 -9.29 3.73
CA MET A 97 4.79 -8.17 2.99
C MET A 97 6.24 -7.96 3.38
N THR A 98 7.10 -7.79 2.38
CA THR A 98 8.54 -7.59 2.60
C THR A 98 9.13 -6.50 1.72
N TYR A 99 10.15 -5.84 2.26
CA TYR A 99 11.02 -4.88 1.60
C TYR A 99 12.44 -5.10 2.11
N SER A 100 13.40 -5.29 1.20
CA SER A 100 14.83 -5.42 1.55
C SER A 100 15.70 -4.28 1.01
N GLY A 101 15.14 -3.43 0.14
CA GLY A 101 15.91 -2.42 -0.57
C GLY A 101 15.91 -1.03 0.07
N THR A 102 16.59 -0.12 -0.63
CA THR A 102 16.76 1.29 -0.25
C THR A 102 15.41 2.01 -0.09
N SER A 103 15.38 2.98 0.81
CA SER A 103 14.25 3.89 1.00
C SER A 103 14.56 5.28 0.47
N ALA A 104 13.58 5.92 -0.15
CA ALA A 104 13.62 7.35 -0.47
C ALA A 104 12.27 8.02 -0.14
N GLY A 105 12.27 9.35 0.04
CA GLY A 105 11.09 10.14 0.44
C GLY A 105 11.26 10.82 1.81
N SER A 106 10.17 11.36 2.38
CA SER A 106 10.23 12.12 3.65
C SER A 106 10.51 11.21 4.86
N VAL A 107 11.75 11.23 5.34
CA VAL A 107 12.33 10.31 6.35
C VAL A 107 11.66 10.36 7.74
N SER A 108 10.94 11.42 8.10
CA SER A 108 10.47 11.66 9.49
C SER A 108 9.24 10.85 9.93
N ALA A 109 8.46 10.26 9.01
CA ALA A 109 7.26 9.49 9.32
C ALA A 109 7.18 8.19 8.49
N ASN A 110 8.28 7.42 8.47
CA ASN A 110 8.34 6.17 7.71
C ASN A 110 7.47 5.07 8.37
N CYS A 111 6.17 5.05 8.05
CA CYS A 111 5.28 3.96 8.45
C CYS A 111 5.57 2.64 7.74
N MET A 112 6.27 2.66 6.58
CA MET A 112 6.56 1.44 5.81
C MET A 112 7.42 0.43 6.59
N THR A 113 8.19 0.89 7.58
CA THR A 113 9.00 0.01 8.44
C THR A 113 8.15 -0.80 9.42
N THR A 114 6.99 -0.30 9.85
CA THR A 114 6.13 -1.03 10.80
C THR A 114 5.48 -2.25 10.14
N TYR A 115 5.28 -2.18 8.82
CA TYR A 115 4.61 -3.20 8.04
C TYR A 115 5.56 -4.27 7.46
N ASN A 116 6.88 -4.04 7.52
CA ASN A 116 7.85 -4.94 6.93
C ASN A 116 7.90 -6.29 7.66
N SER A 117 7.97 -7.38 6.90
CA SER A 117 7.98 -8.76 7.38
C SER A 117 6.79 -9.11 8.27
N ARG A 118 5.63 -8.51 7.99
CA ARG A 118 4.38 -8.80 8.69
C ARG A 118 3.44 -9.61 7.80
N PRO A 119 2.80 -10.66 8.33
CA PRO A 119 1.72 -11.34 7.63
C PRO A 119 0.49 -10.44 7.55
N PHE A 120 -0.36 -10.68 6.55
CA PHE A 120 -1.62 -9.99 6.41
C PHE A 120 -2.65 -10.55 7.38
N THR A 121 -3.52 -9.72 7.92
CA THR A 121 -4.56 -10.10 8.89
C THR A 121 -5.89 -9.46 8.50
N THR A 122 -6.99 -10.21 8.63
CA THR A 122 -8.38 -9.75 8.48
C THR A 122 -9.20 -10.13 9.71
N TYR A 123 -10.43 -9.61 9.84
CA TYR A 123 -11.27 -9.88 11.01
C TYR A 123 -11.57 -11.39 11.18
N ASP A 124 -11.61 -12.14 10.08
CA ASP A 124 -11.89 -13.58 10.02
C ASP A 124 -10.64 -14.46 9.92
N ARG A 125 -9.44 -13.86 9.81
CA ARG A 125 -8.17 -14.59 9.80
C ARG A 125 -7.06 -13.76 10.44
N ASP A 126 -6.80 -14.07 11.71
CA ASP A 126 -5.76 -13.43 12.51
C ASP A 126 -4.38 -14.07 12.24
N ASN A 127 -3.43 -13.25 11.81
CA ASN A 127 -2.02 -13.63 11.70
C ASN A 127 -1.10 -12.62 12.39
N ASP A 128 -1.63 -11.63 13.11
CA ASP A 128 -0.79 -10.58 13.68
C ASP A 128 -0.13 -11.04 14.99
N ALA A 129 0.74 -10.20 15.57
CA ALA A 129 1.51 -10.56 16.76
C ALA A 129 0.86 -10.07 18.07
N ALA A 130 -0.35 -9.51 18.02
CA ALA A 130 -1.07 -9.14 19.22
C ALA A 130 -1.76 -10.35 19.85
N THR A 131 -2.19 -10.19 21.10
CA THR A 131 -2.95 -11.23 21.83
C THR A 131 -4.39 -11.39 21.33
N GLY A 132 -4.90 -10.42 20.58
CA GLY A 132 -6.21 -10.48 19.92
C GLY A 132 -6.13 -9.85 18.54
N ASN A 133 -7.22 -9.87 17.79
CA ASN A 133 -7.20 -9.55 16.37
C ASN A 133 -7.18 -8.03 16.11
N CYS A 134 -6.09 -7.53 15.53
CA CYS A 134 -5.96 -6.12 15.17
C CYS A 134 -6.95 -5.69 14.08
N ALA A 135 -7.19 -6.53 13.08
CA ALA A 135 -8.10 -6.22 11.99
C ALA A 135 -9.55 -6.13 12.46
N ASP A 136 -9.94 -6.98 13.42
CA ASP A 136 -11.28 -6.93 14.04
C ASP A 136 -11.46 -5.64 14.87
N SER A 137 -10.49 -5.35 15.75
CA SER A 137 -10.57 -4.19 16.66
C SER A 137 -10.37 -2.83 15.98
N ARG A 138 -9.52 -2.74 14.94
CA ARG A 138 -9.23 -1.50 14.22
C ARG A 138 -10.09 -1.30 12.97
N GLY A 139 -10.71 -2.38 12.49
CA GLY A 139 -11.36 -2.44 11.19
C GLY A 139 -10.37 -2.45 10.03
N GLY A 140 -10.70 -3.24 9.02
CA GLY A 140 -9.91 -3.37 7.80
C GLY A 140 -8.77 -4.39 7.91
N GLY A 141 -8.44 -5.02 6.79
CA GLY A 141 -7.35 -5.97 6.68
C GLY A 141 -6.01 -5.28 6.40
N TRP A 142 -4.97 -5.63 7.16
CA TRP A 142 -3.64 -5.03 7.01
C TRP A 142 -2.51 -5.95 7.47
N TRP A 143 -1.28 -5.56 7.11
CA TRP A 143 -0.04 -6.12 7.65
C TRP A 143 0.27 -5.53 9.04
N TYR A 144 -0.50 -5.95 10.04
CA TYR A 144 -0.36 -5.46 11.41
C TYR A 144 0.87 -6.04 12.12
N TYR A 145 1.38 -5.29 13.11
CA TYR A 145 2.31 -5.83 14.10
C TYR A 145 1.58 -6.16 15.41
N ASN A 146 1.27 -5.15 16.22
CA ASN A 146 0.65 -5.29 17.54
C ASN A 146 -0.49 -4.28 17.76
N CYS A 147 -1.22 -3.98 16.70
CA CYS A 147 -2.34 -3.03 16.63
C CYS A 147 -2.01 -1.58 17.01
N ARG A 148 -0.79 -1.26 17.46
CA ARG A 148 -0.44 0.06 18.01
C ARG A 148 -0.60 1.19 17.00
N TYR A 149 -0.17 0.96 15.77
CA TYR A 149 -0.14 1.96 14.72
C TYR A 149 -1.39 1.87 13.86
N ASN A 150 -1.93 3.01 13.46
CA ASN A 150 -3.07 3.06 12.55
C ASN A 150 -2.68 2.50 11.18
N ASN A 151 -3.66 1.91 10.50
CA ASN A 151 -3.47 1.26 9.21
C ASN A 151 -4.19 2.03 8.09
N PRO A 152 -3.65 2.01 6.85
CA PRO A 152 -4.24 2.62 5.67
C PRO A 152 -5.65 2.15 5.30
N THR A 153 -6.09 0.99 5.80
CA THR A 153 -7.38 0.35 5.49
C THR A 153 -8.42 0.51 6.61
N SER A 154 -8.11 1.31 7.64
CA SER A 154 -9.03 1.53 8.76
C SER A 154 -10.30 2.25 8.33
N VAL A 155 -11.29 2.26 9.22
CA VAL A 155 -12.58 2.93 9.00
C VAL A 155 -12.35 4.37 8.59
N TYR A 156 -12.78 4.73 7.39
CA TYR A 156 -12.71 6.09 6.89
C TYR A 156 -13.82 6.92 7.55
N LYS A 157 -13.46 8.01 8.23
CA LYS A 157 -14.42 9.01 8.72
C LYS A 157 -14.33 10.25 7.83
N ALA A 158 -14.04 11.43 8.39
CA ALA A 158 -13.74 12.64 7.60
C ALA A 158 -12.29 12.69 7.07
N GLY A 159 -11.55 11.58 7.23
CA GLY A 159 -10.13 11.42 6.95
C GLY A 159 -9.58 10.18 7.68
N LEU A 160 -8.35 9.78 7.36
CA LEU A 160 -7.63 8.72 8.07
C LEU A 160 -6.65 9.32 9.07
N ASN A 161 -6.76 8.94 10.34
CA ASN A 161 -5.73 9.24 11.32
C ASN A 161 -4.55 8.30 11.10
N TYR A 162 -3.46 8.81 10.56
CA TYR A 162 -2.27 8.04 10.27
C TYR A 162 -1.22 8.27 11.37
N THR A 163 -0.59 7.20 11.85
CA THR A 163 0.33 7.27 12.99
C THR A 163 1.48 6.29 12.79
N CYS A 164 2.71 6.81 12.79
CA CYS A 164 3.95 6.04 12.62
C CYS A 164 4.76 6.01 13.92
N TYR A 165 6.03 5.56 13.85
CA TYR A 165 6.96 5.51 15.00
C TYR A 165 7.12 6.82 15.77
N SER A 166 6.93 7.98 15.13
CA SER A 166 6.98 9.29 15.79
C SER A 166 5.83 9.54 16.77
N ASN A 167 4.81 8.67 16.81
CA ASN A 167 3.53 8.84 17.51
C ASN A 167 2.78 10.15 17.15
N VAL A 168 3.21 10.85 16.10
CA VAL A 168 2.49 12.00 15.56
C VAL A 168 1.31 11.48 14.77
N VAL A 169 0.12 11.98 15.11
CA VAL A 169 -1.11 11.72 14.35
C VAL A 169 -1.22 12.77 13.25
N VAL A 170 -1.35 12.32 12.00
CA VAL A 170 -1.63 13.18 10.85
C VAL A 170 -2.95 12.77 10.22
N GLU A 171 -3.77 13.75 9.86
CA GLU A 171 -5.04 13.50 9.16
C GLU A 171 -4.78 13.46 7.66
N VAL A 172 -4.97 12.28 7.07
CA VAL A 172 -4.74 12.00 5.66
C VAL A 172 -6.08 12.03 4.92
N VAL A 173 -6.15 12.88 3.89
CA VAL A 173 -7.34 13.03 3.02
C VAL A 173 -7.22 12.22 1.73
N LYS A 174 -5.99 11.87 1.31
CA LYS A 174 -5.75 10.97 0.19
C LYS A 174 -4.58 10.05 0.48
N LEU A 175 -4.75 8.77 0.20
CA LEU A 175 -3.70 7.76 0.35
C LEU A 175 -3.69 6.87 -0.87
N GLN A 176 -2.52 6.68 -1.47
CA GLN A 176 -2.34 5.71 -2.53
C GLN A 176 -1.12 4.86 -2.27
N MET A 177 -1.27 3.54 -2.37
CA MET A 177 -0.12 2.65 -2.52
C MET A 177 -0.09 2.08 -3.92
N LYS A 178 1.10 2.08 -4.50
CA LYS A 178 1.33 1.69 -5.88
C LYS A 178 2.66 0.99 -6.05
N ILE A 179 2.72 0.11 -7.03
CA ILE A 179 3.91 -0.64 -7.36
C ILE A 179 4.33 -0.37 -8.80
N ARG A 180 5.63 -0.45 -9.06
CA ARG A 180 6.18 -0.36 -10.40
C ARG A 180 7.31 -1.36 -10.56
N PRO A 181 7.39 -2.07 -11.70
CA PRO A 181 8.55 -2.91 -11.99
C PRO A 181 9.83 -2.11 -11.85
N VAL A 182 10.83 -2.67 -11.19
CA VAL A 182 12.16 -2.08 -11.21
C VAL A 182 12.74 -2.27 -12.61
N LEU A 183 13.10 -1.16 -13.27
CA LEU A 183 13.78 -1.21 -14.54
C LEU A 183 15.27 -1.44 -14.27
N CYS A 184 15.76 -2.60 -14.69
CA CYS A 184 17.18 -2.88 -14.75
C CYS A 184 17.70 -2.35 -16.08
N ASP A 185 18.65 -1.42 -16.03
CA ASP A 185 19.44 -1.10 -17.22
C ASP A 185 20.30 -2.33 -17.55
N ALA A 186 19.98 -3.01 -18.65
CA ALA A 186 20.68 -4.21 -19.08
C ALA A 186 22.17 -3.97 -19.38
N THR A 187 22.55 -2.72 -19.68
CA THR A 187 23.91 -2.31 -20.02
C THR A 187 24.76 -2.10 -18.76
N THR A 188 24.21 -1.40 -17.76
CA THR A 188 24.95 -1.07 -16.54
C THR A 188 24.64 -2.01 -15.37
N LYS A 189 23.65 -2.89 -15.52
CA LYS A 189 23.05 -3.71 -14.45
C LYS A 189 22.62 -2.87 -13.23
N LYS A 190 22.32 -1.58 -13.44
CA LYS A 190 21.88 -0.67 -12.36
C LYS A 190 20.36 -0.67 -12.27
N VAL A 191 19.90 -0.72 -11.02
CA VAL A 191 18.51 -0.57 -10.63
C VAL A 191 18.20 0.92 -10.51
N PHE A 192 17.26 1.40 -11.30
CA PHE A 192 16.82 2.79 -11.24
C PHE A 192 15.44 2.88 -10.59
N LEU A 193 15.36 3.58 -9.46
CA LEU A 193 14.11 4.08 -8.93
C LEU A 193 13.86 5.44 -9.58
N ASN A 194 12.72 5.60 -10.27
CA ASN A 194 12.25 6.88 -10.82
C ASN A 194 12.89 7.34 -12.13
N THR A 195 13.38 6.43 -12.97
CA THR A 195 13.71 6.76 -14.37
C THR A 195 12.48 6.67 -15.27
N PRO A 196 12.22 7.69 -16.13
CA PRO A 196 11.15 7.66 -17.12
C PRO A 196 11.36 6.64 -18.26
N GLN A 197 12.58 6.12 -18.40
CA GLN A 197 12.92 5.26 -19.53
C GLN A 197 12.58 3.81 -19.23
N CYS A 198 11.44 3.34 -19.76
CA CYS A 198 11.25 1.93 -20.10
C CYS A 198 12.39 1.51 -21.04
N GLY A 199 13.49 1.02 -20.47
CA GLY A 199 14.54 0.36 -21.24
C GLY A 199 13.91 -0.81 -21.97
N SER A 200 13.96 -0.77 -23.30
CA SER A 200 13.49 -1.84 -24.19
C SER A 200 13.99 -3.19 -23.70
N CYS A 201 13.07 -4.11 -23.41
CA CYS A 201 13.40 -5.51 -23.16
C CYS A 201 13.94 -6.10 -24.47
N GLY A 202 15.26 -6.07 -24.63
CA GLY A 202 15.95 -6.79 -25.69
C GLY A 202 15.84 -8.29 -25.41
N SER A 203 15.18 -9.00 -26.32
CA SER A 203 15.27 -10.44 -26.47
C SER A 203 16.72 -10.82 -26.73
N SER A 204 17.24 -11.78 -25.99
CA SER A 204 18.42 -12.55 -26.38
C SER A 204 18.02 -14.02 -26.42
N ASP A 205 18.27 -14.61 -27.59
CA ASP A 205 17.97 -15.97 -28.06
C ASP A 205 18.26 -17.11 -27.06
#